data_AF-A0A1S6GZ13-F1
#
_entry.id   AF-A0A1S6GZ13-F1
#
_cell.length_a   1.000
_cell.length_b   1.000
_cell.length_c   1.000
_cell.angle_alpha   90.00
_cell.angle_beta   90.00
_cell.angle_gamma   90.00
#
_symmetry.space_group_name_H-M   'P 1'
#
loop_
_entity.id
_entity.type
_entity.pdbx_description
1 polymer ?
#
loop_
_entity_poly.entity_id
_entity_poly.type
_entity_poly.pdbx_seq_one_letter_code
_entity_poly.pdbx_strand_id
1 'polypeptide(L)'
;MAELQYIGPLVMGVIIGLYELILIHRDENFRGSHWLSHGIHSVSWAMLAVFATMNAEYVYANLTFLQSVPYLNNIIVFRIFIGLLTMIKVHSASAVVKTTIGSSKGLKETWAHSFIVSALVVVAPYIWPFVEPVVNPYLGGRK
;
A
#
# COMPACT_ATOMS: atom_id res chain seq x y z
N MET A 1 -0.56 0.05 -23.76
CA MET A 1 -0.60 -0.99 -22.72
C MET A 1 0.47 -0.80 -21.64
N ALA A 2 1.69 -0.35 -21.98
CA ALA A 2 2.72 -0.02 -20.98
C ALA A 2 2.35 1.15 -20.04
N GLU A 3 1.63 2.18 -20.52
CA GLU A 3 1.22 3.31 -19.67
C GLU A 3 0.25 2.91 -18.55
N LEU A 4 -0.71 2.03 -18.83
CA LEU A 4 -1.62 1.44 -17.84
C LEU A 4 -0.85 0.63 -16.77
N GLN A 5 0.27 0.04 -17.14
CA GLN A 5 1.08 -0.81 -16.26
C GLN A 5 1.76 -0.01 -15.14
N TYR A 6 2.04 1.28 -15.35
CA TYR A 6 2.76 2.10 -14.39
C TYR A 6 1.90 3.20 -13.78
N ILE A 7 1.03 3.87 -14.55
CA ILE A 7 0.26 5.03 -14.06
C ILE A 7 -0.71 4.62 -12.94
N GLY A 8 -1.53 3.60 -13.18
CA GLY A 8 -2.52 3.14 -12.20
C GLY A 8 -1.89 2.81 -10.84
N PRO A 9 -0.86 1.94 -10.80
CA PRO A 9 -0.20 1.61 -9.54
C PRO A 9 0.55 2.78 -8.89
N LEU A 10 1.13 3.69 -9.68
CA LEU A 10 1.75 4.90 -9.11
C LEU A 10 0.70 5.77 -8.43
N VAL A 11 -0.42 6.06 -9.09
CA VAL A 11 -1.50 6.90 -8.54
C VAL A 11 -2.12 6.24 -7.30
N MET A 12 -2.50 4.96 -7.41
CA MET A 12 -3.12 4.23 -6.29
C MET A 12 -2.15 4.07 -5.12
N GLY A 13 -0.87 3.80 -5.39
CA GLY A 13 0.17 3.71 -4.38
C GLY A 13 0.38 5.04 -3.65
N VAL A 14 0.34 6.17 -4.35
CA VAL A 14 0.41 7.50 -3.73
C VAL A 14 -0.82 7.77 -2.87
N ILE A 15 -2.03 7.48 -3.35
CA ILE A 15 -3.27 7.67 -2.59
C ILE A 15 -3.23 6.88 -1.28
N ILE A 16 -2.90 5.59 -1.36
CA ILE A 16 -2.84 4.70 -0.18
C ILE A 16 -1.67 5.10 0.74
N GLY A 17 -0.52 5.46 0.17
CA GLY A 17 0.64 5.92 0.93
C GLY A 17 0.38 7.23 1.68
N LEU A 18 -0.33 8.18 1.06
CA LEU A 18 -0.72 9.43 1.70
C LEU A 18 -1.74 9.18 2.83
N TYR A 19 -2.69 8.28 2.61
CA TYR A 19 -3.60 7.83 3.68
C TYR A 19 -2.83 7.30 4.89
N GLU A 20 -1.85 6.42 4.67
CA GLU A 20 -0.98 5.89 5.72
C GLU A 20 -0.16 6.99 6.41
N LEU A 21 0.41 7.92 5.63
CA LEU A 21 1.18 9.06 6.14
C LEU A 21 0.35 9.93 7.09
N ILE A 22 -0.89 10.26 6.71
CA ILE A 22 -1.80 11.07 7.54
C ILE A 22 -2.05 10.37 8.89
N LEU A 23 -2.20 9.05 8.88
CA LEU A 23 -2.47 8.27 10.09
C LEU A 23 -1.25 8.16 11.00
N ILE A 24 -0.05 7.90 10.44
CA ILE A 24 1.21 7.93 11.19
C ILE A 24 1.45 9.32 11.78
N HIS A 25 1.21 10.36 11.01
CA HIS A 25 1.38 11.75 11.44
C HIS A 25 0.50 12.09 12.65
N ARG A 26 -0.75 11.61 12.65
CA ARG A 26 -1.67 11.73 13.79
C ARG A 26 -1.18 10.93 15.00
N ASP A 27 -0.71 9.71 14.79
CA ASP A 27 -0.32 8.80 15.87
C ASP A 27 0.98 9.26 16.57
N GLU A 28 1.88 9.94 15.87
CA GLU A 28 3.12 10.52 16.44
C GLU A 28 2.94 11.93 17.04
N ASN A 29 1.70 12.44 17.13
CA ASN A 29 1.35 13.74 17.74
C ASN A 29 2.26 14.90 17.32
N PHE A 30 2.74 14.92 16.07
CA PHE A 30 3.60 15.98 15.54
C PHE A 30 4.92 16.18 16.32
N ARG A 31 5.35 15.23 17.16
CA ARG A 31 6.56 15.37 17.99
C ARG A 31 7.79 14.87 17.25
N GLY A 32 8.51 15.79 16.61
CA GLY A 32 9.80 15.54 15.94
C GLY A 32 9.68 15.29 14.44
N SER A 33 10.78 14.88 13.80
CA SER A 33 10.86 14.58 12.35
C SER A 33 10.76 13.09 12.01
N HIS A 34 10.64 12.23 13.03
CA HIS A 34 10.65 10.78 12.87
C HIS A 34 9.46 10.26 12.05
N TRP A 35 8.28 10.86 12.21
CA TRP A 35 7.07 10.56 11.45
C TRP A 35 7.26 10.72 9.94
N LEU A 36 8.12 11.64 9.49
CA LEU A 36 8.37 11.87 8.07
C LEU A 36 9.19 10.71 7.48
N SER A 37 10.20 10.25 8.21
CA SER A 37 11.00 9.07 7.82
C SER A 37 10.12 7.81 7.77
N HIS A 38 9.30 7.60 8.81
CA HIS A 38 8.30 6.53 8.85
C HIS A 38 7.30 6.62 7.69
N GLY A 39 6.81 7.84 7.43
CA GLY A 39 5.91 8.15 6.34
C GLY A 39 6.48 7.81 4.97
N ILE A 40 7.72 8.22 4.67
CA ILE A 40 8.39 7.91 3.41
C ILE A 40 8.58 6.40 3.25
N HIS A 41 8.99 5.70 4.32
CA HIS A 41 9.12 4.24 4.31
C HIS A 41 7.77 3.55 4.03
N SER A 42 6.70 4.05 4.62
CA SER A 42 5.34 3.54 4.42
C SER A 42 4.80 3.81 3.01
N VAL A 43 5.00 5.02 2.47
CA VAL A 43 4.61 5.37 1.10
C VAL A 43 5.35 4.49 0.09
N SER A 44 6.67 4.37 0.21
CA SER A 44 7.46 3.51 -0.69
C SER A 44 7.04 2.05 -0.65
N TRP A 45 6.72 1.52 0.54
CA TRP A 45 6.14 0.17 0.66
C TRP A 45 4.78 0.05 -0.02
N ALA A 46 3.87 1.01 0.21
CA ALA A 46 2.55 1.02 -0.41
C ALA A 46 2.66 1.06 -1.95
N MET A 47 3.57 1.85 -2.49
CA MET A 47 3.85 1.91 -3.93
C MET A 47 4.27 0.55 -4.48
N LEU A 48 5.19 -0.15 -3.82
CA LEU A 48 5.65 -1.48 -4.24
C LEU A 48 4.54 -2.52 -4.15
N ALA A 49 3.77 -2.52 -3.05
CA ALA A 49 2.71 -3.47 -2.83
C ALA A 49 1.55 -3.28 -3.83
N VAL A 50 1.16 -2.04 -4.10
CA VAL A 50 0.15 -1.70 -5.11
C VAL A 50 0.65 -2.05 -6.51
N PHE A 51 1.92 -1.74 -6.83
CA PHE A 51 2.53 -2.15 -8.08
C PHE A 51 2.44 -3.66 -8.29
N ALA A 52 2.81 -4.45 -7.28
CA ALA A 52 2.75 -5.90 -7.35
C ALA A 52 1.32 -6.42 -7.56
N THR A 53 0.35 -5.90 -6.80
CA THR A 53 -1.05 -6.38 -6.88
C THR A 53 -1.75 -5.98 -8.19
N MET A 54 -1.51 -4.77 -8.70
CA MET A 54 -2.06 -4.29 -9.97
C MET A 54 -1.40 -4.94 -11.18
N ASN A 55 -0.12 -5.30 -11.08
CA ASN A 55 0.65 -5.91 -12.18
C ASN A 55 1.04 -7.36 -11.90
N ALA A 56 0.16 -8.15 -11.28
CA ALA A 56 0.47 -9.53 -10.88
C ALA A 56 1.02 -10.40 -12.04
N GLU A 57 0.48 -10.25 -13.24
CA GLU A 57 0.96 -10.97 -14.44
C GLU A 57 2.40 -10.59 -14.80
N TYR A 58 2.74 -9.30 -14.76
CA TYR A 58 4.12 -8.84 -14.95
C TYR A 58 5.04 -9.39 -13.85
N VAL A 59 4.57 -9.42 -12.61
CA VAL A 59 5.35 -9.99 -11.50
C VAL A 59 5.63 -11.47 -11.75
N TYR A 60 4.64 -12.26 -12.16
CA TYR A 60 4.85 -13.68 -12.49
C TYR A 60 5.76 -13.92 -13.67
N ALA A 61 5.74 -13.04 -14.67
CA ALA A 61 6.62 -13.13 -15.84
C ALA A 61 8.10 -12.90 -15.46
N ASN A 62 8.36 -12.02 -14.49
CA ASN A 62 9.72 -11.68 -14.06
C ASN A 62 10.22 -12.54 -12.88
N LEU A 63 9.31 -12.98 -12.01
CA LEU A 63 9.60 -13.80 -10.84
C LEU A 63 9.00 -15.20 -11.03
N THR A 64 9.54 -15.94 -11.99
CA THR A 64 9.01 -17.25 -12.41
C THR A 64 8.96 -18.28 -11.28
N PHE A 65 9.80 -18.15 -10.24
CA PHE A 65 9.75 -19.00 -9.05
C PHE A 65 8.41 -18.90 -8.29
N LEU A 66 7.67 -17.79 -8.40
CA LEU A 66 6.36 -17.66 -7.76
C LEU A 66 5.33 -18.65 -8.35
N GLN A 67 5.56 -19.10 -9.59
CA GLN A 67 4.71 -20.07 -10.27
C GLN A 67 4.94 -21.50 -9.76
N SER A 68 6.10 -21.79 -9.15
CA SER A 68 6.39 -23.10 -8.54
C SER A 68 5.94 -23.22 -7.09
N VAL A 69 5.56 -22.10 -6.45
CA VAL A 69 5.01 -22.11 -5.09
C VAL A 69 3.53 -22.49 -5.13
N PRO A 70 3.11 -23.56 -4.41
CA PRO A 70 1.71 -23.96 -4.37
C PRO A 70 0.79 -22.81 -3.99
N TYR A 71 -0.34 -22.68 -4.67
CA TYR A 71 -1.39 -21.67 -4.46
C TYR A 71 -1.00 -20.22 -4.80
N LEU A 72 0.29 -19.84 -4.79
CA LEU A 72 0.73 -18.50 -5.18
C LEU A 72 0.71 -18.25 -6.70
N ASN A 73 0.50 -19.29 -7.51
CA ASN A 73 0.26 -19.15 -8.95
C ASN A 73 -1.15 -18.61 -9.29
N ASN A 74 -2.04 -18.43 -8.31
CA ASN A 74 -3.34 -17.79 -8.47
C ASN A 74 -3.25 -16.28 -8.16
N ILE A 75 -3.66 -15.43 -9.11
CA ILE A 75 -3.58 -13.96 -9.00
C ILE A 75 -4.27 -13.42 -7.74
N ILE A 76 -5.45 -13.96 -7.38
CA ILE A 76 -6.20 -13.48 -6.20
C ILE A 76 -5.45 -13.87 -4.93
N VAL A 77 -4.95 -15.11 -4.86
CA VAL A 77 -4.18 -15.59 -3.70
C VAL A 77 -2.89 -14.78 -3.55
N PHE A 78 -2.19 -14.51 -4.65
CA PHE A 78 -1.01 -13.65 -4.64
C PHE A 78 -1.33 -12.24 -4.15
N ARG A 79 -2.42 -11.63 -4.62
CA ARG A 79 -2.86 -10.31 -4.13
C ARG A 79 -3.11 -10.32 -2.63
N ILE A 80 -3.87 -11.31 -2.14
CA ILE A 80 -4.13 -11.50 -0.71
C ILE A 80 -2.83 -11.68 0.06
N PHE A 81 -1.88 -12.47 -0.45
CA PHE A 81 -0.58 -12.67 0.16
C PHE A 81 0.21 -11.36 0.27
N ILE A 82 0.27 -10.54 -0.78
CA ILE A 82 0.88 -9.20 -0.72
C ILE A 82 0.14 -8.29 0.29
N GLY A 83 -1.19 -8.41 0.36
CA GLY A 83 -2.01 -7.76 1.40
C GLY A 83 -1.55 -8.15 2.80
N LEU A 84 -1.42 -9.45 3.10
CA LEU A 84 -0.96 -9.94 4.39
C LEU A 84 0.45 -9.44 4.74
N LEU A 85 1.38 -9.43 3.77
CA LEU A 85 2.70 -8.84 3.98
C LEU A 85 2.61 -7.35 4.32
N THR A 86 1.71 -6.62 3.65
CA THR A 86 1.45 -5.20 3.93
C THR A 86 0.85 -5.02 5.32
N MET A 87 -0.13 -5.83 5.71
CA MET A 87 -0.73 -5.81 7.04
C MET A 87 0.33 -5.99 8.12
N ILE A 88 1.19 -7.00 7.99
CA ILE A 88 2.30 -7.26 8.92
C ILE A 88 3.26 -6.07 8.95
N LYS A 89 3.63 -5.53 7.78
CA LYS A 89 4.58 -4.41 7.69
C LYS A 89 4.03 -3.15 8.38
N VAL A 90 2.81 -2.75 8.07
CA VAL A 90 2.15 -1.58 8.68
C VAL A 90 1.97 -1.81 10.18
N HIS A 91 1.53 -3.01 10.58
CA HIS A 91 1.37 -3.34 11.99
C HIS A 91 2.69 -3.23 12.75
N SER A 92 3.77 -3.79 12.18
CA SER A 92 5.11 -3.74 12.79
C SER A 92 5.62 -2.32 12.97
N ALA A 93 5.41 -1.43 11.98
CA ALA A 93 5.79 -0.02 12.09
C ALA A 93 5.01 0.68 13.21
N SER A 94 3.70 0.43 13.31
CA SER A 94 2.87 1.01 14.38
C SER A 94 3.20 0.48 15.79
N ALA A 95 3.70 -0.75 15.89
CA ALA A 95 4.08 -1.36 17.16
C ALA A 95 5.35 -0.75 17.77
N VAL A 96 6.30 -0.30 16.92
CA VAL A 96 7.54 0.37 17.36
C VAL A 96 7.24 1.71 18.05
N VAL A 97 6.19 2.42 17.62
CA VAL A 97 5.80 3.72 18.21
C VAL A 97 5.17 3.58 19.61
N LYS A 98 4.65 2.39 19.97
CA LYS A 98 4.06 2.13 21.29
C LYS A 98 5.06 2.06 22.44
N THR A 99 6.35 1.85 22.15
CA THR A 99 7.38 1.68 23.19
C THR A 99 8.06 2.99 23.59
N THR A 100 7.73 4.12 22.94
CA THR A 100 8.30 5.43 23.27
C THR A 100 7.53 6.11 24.42
N ILE A 101 8.25 6.44 25.50
CA ILE A 101 7.71 7.09 26.71
C ILE A 101 7.02 8.42 26.32
N GLY A 102 5.73 8.55 26.63
CA GLY A 102 4.92 9.75 26.33
C GLY A 102 4.04 9.65 25.09
N SER A 103 4.04 8.52 24.39
CA SER A 103 3.06 8.24 23.32
C SER A 103 1.68 8.04 23.96
N SER A 104 0.83 9.08 23.91
CA SER A 104 -0.61 8.91 24.15
C SER A 104 -1.09 7.74 23.30
N LYS A 105 -2.04 6.93 23.78
CA LYS A 105 -2.61 5.77 23.09
C LYS A 105 -3.10 6.12 21.66
N GLY A 106 -2.18 6.32 20.72
CA GLY A 106 -2.39 6.39 19.28
C GLY A 106 -2.97 5.04 18.92
N LEU A 107 -4.13 5.10 18.27
CA LEU A 107 -5.28 4.23 18.49
C LEU A 107 -4.92 2.82 18.98
N LYS A 108 -5.69 2.33 19.95
CA LYS A 108 -5.83 0.89 20.22
C LYS A 108 -6.21 0.04 18.97
N GLU A 109 -6.29 0.62 17.77
CA GLU A 109 -6.67 0.04 16.48
C GLU A 109 -5.49 -0.31 15.55
N THR A 110 -4.32 -0.66 16.08
CA THR A 110 -3.17 -1.05 15.23
C THR A 110 -3.42 -2.24 14.29
N TRP A 111 -4.45 -3.04 14.55
CA TRP A 111 -4.84 -4.13 13.66
C TRP A 111 -5.89 -3.72 12.63
N ALA A 112 -6.89 -2.91 13.02
CA ALA A 112 -7.92 -2.45 12.09
C ALA A 112 -7.33 -1.51 11.04
N HIS A 113 -6.44 -0.60 11.43
CA HIS A 113 -5.69 0.26 10.52
C HIS A 113 -4.88 -0.54 9.48
N SER A 114 -4.01 -1.44 9.95
CA SER A 114 -3.20 -2.28 9.06
C SER A 114 -4.04 -3.19 8.18
N PHE A 115 -5.20 -3.65 8.67
CA PHE A 115 -6.16 -4.40 7.88
C PHE A 115 -6.79 -3.55 6.77
N ILE A 116 -7.19 -2.31 7.06
CA ILE A 116 -7.74 -1.39 6.06
C ILE A 116 -6.71 -1.10 4.96
N VAL A 117 -5.46 -0.80 5.32
CA VAL A 117 -4.41 -0.55 4.32
C VAL A 117 -4.11 -1.79 3.48
N SER A 118 -4.03 -2.95 4.11
CA SER A 118 -3.92 -4.23 3.40
C SER A 118 -5.09 -4.45 2.44
N ALA A 119 -6.32 -4.22 2.89
CA ALA A 119 -7.51 -4.37 2.04
C ALA A 119 -7.44 -3.43 0.84
N LEU A 120 -7.11 -2.15 1.04
CA LEU A 120 -6.94 -1.17 -0.03
C LEU A 120 -5.89 -1.60 -1.06
N VAL A 121 -4.76 -2.17 -0.63
CA VAL A 121 -3.74 -2.72 -1.53
C VAL A 121 -4.30 -3.90 -2.33
N VAL A 122 -4.98 -4.85 -1.70
CA VAL A 122 -5.56 -6.02 -2.37
C VAL A 122 -6.59 -5.61 -3.41
N VAL A 123 -7.43 -4.62 -3.08
CA VAL A 123 -8.53 -4.18 -3.94
C VAL A 123 -8.17 -3.06 -4.90
N ALA A 124 -6.96 -2.50 -4.83
CA ALA A 124 -6.49 -1.43 -5.73
C ALA A 124 -6.74 -1.71 -7.23
N PRO A 125 -6.52 -2.93 -7.76
CA PRO A 125 -6.79 -3.23 -9.17
C PRO A 125 -8.27 -3.08 -9.55
N TYR A 126 -9.18 -3.31 -8.59
CA TYR A 126 -10.62 -3.18 -8.79
C TYR A 126 -11.13 -1.77 -8.53
N ILE A 127 -10.40 -0.98 -7.72
CA ILE A 127 -10.71 0.44 -7.48
C ILE A 127 -10.25 1.31 -8.67
N TRP A 128 -9.13 0.96 -9.32
CA TRP A 128 -8.54 1.76 -10.39
C TRP A 128 -9.52 2.18 -11.50
N PRO A 129 -10.40 1.32 -12.05
CA PRO A 129 -11.36 1.71 -13.08
C PRO A 129 -12.33 2.83 -12.67
N PHE A 130 -12.51 3.07 -11.36
CA PHE A 130 -13.33 4.16 -10.83
C PHE A 130 -12.52 5.44 -10.57
N VAL A 131 -11.22 5.30 -10.31
CA VAL A 131 -10.31 6.42 -10.04
C VAL A 131 -9.76 7.00 -11.34
N GLU A 132 -9.46 6.15 -12.32
CA GLU A 132 -8.89 6.52 -13.61
C GLU A 132 -9.66 7.64 -14.31
N PRO A 133 -11.00 7.61 -14.45
CA PRO A 133 -11.74 8.67 -15.14
C PRO A 133 -11.61 10.04 -14.47
N VAL A 134 -11.38 10.07 -13.16
CA VAL A 134 -11.22 11.31 -12.39
C VAL A 134 -9.81 11.87 -12.56
N VAL A 135 -8.79 11.01 -12.60
CA VAL A 135 -7.38 11.45 -12.60
C VAL A 135 -6.84 11.66 -14.01
N ASN A 136 -7.30 10.87 -15.00
CA ASN A 136 -6.83 10.90 -16.38
C ASN A 136 -6.85 12.31 -17.04
N PRO A 137 -7.88 13.16 -16.85
CA PRO A 137 -7.89 14.53 -17.39
C PRO A 137 -6.73 15.41 -16.88
N TYR A 138 -6.25 15.16 -15.67
CA TYR A 138 -5.15 15.90 -15.05
C TYR A 138 -3.77 15.35 -15.43
N LEU A 139 -3.72 14.13 -15.96
CA LEU A 139 -2.48 13.47 -16.44
C LEU A 139 -2.22 13.71 -17.93
N GLY A 140 -3.00 14.59 -18.58
CA GLY A 140 -2.87 14.88 -20.01
C GLY A 140 -3.66 13.95 -20.92
N GLY A 141 -4.49 13.06 -20.36
CA GLY A 141 -5.42 12.23 -21.11
C GLY A 141 -6.49 13.09 -21.78
N ARG A 142 -6.46 13.14 -23.12
CA ARG A 142 -7.55 13.77 -23.89
C ARG A 142 -8.83 12.94 -23.70
N LYS A 143 -9.94 13.64 -23.50
CA LYS A 143 -11.30 13.09 -23.39
C LYS A 143 -11.64 12.15 -24.53
#